data_AF-A0A7C8FBD3-F1
#
_entry.id   AF-A0A7C8FBD3-F1
#
_cell.length_a   1.000
_cell.length_b   1.000
_cell.length_c   1.000
_cell.angle_alpha   90.00
_cell.angle_beta   90.00
_cell.angle_gamma   90.00
#
_symmetry.space_group_name_H-M   'P 1'
#
loop_
_entity.id
_entity.type
_entity.pdbx_description
1 polymer ?
#
loop_
_entity_poly.entity_id
_entity_poly.type
_entity_poly.pdbx_seq_one_letter_code
_entity_poly.pdbx_strand_id
1 'polypeptide(L)'
;MPQIKPSLAVLALAASLALSGCGDTNPKAIGEHPSDWAATHKSSAKTNLEACIECHGEKLDDGIAKSSCFTCHAAGPTSKHPVSWNGYAYARHAATYKAEVAANPTKSTTCANAACHGTALEGAGTAPNCATTCHIGGAVNFHPTSWTNGQPHKAYLNALSNNKSSCRNAACHGDDLKGVFLSGPTCYRCHTAALLETAP
;
A
#
# COMPACT_ATOMS: atom_id res chain seq x y z
N MET A 1 45.40 -8.89 -54.15
CA MET A 1 44.02 -8.80 -53.61
C MET A 1 43.97 -9.62 -52.33
N PRO A 2 43.82 -9.02 -51.14
CA PRO A 2 43.84 -9.75 -49.89
C PRO A 2 42.51 -10.47 -49.65
N GLN A 3 42.57 -11.78 -49.45
CA GLN A 3 41.42 -12.61 -49.08
C GLN A 3 40.98 -12.28 -47.65
N ILE A 4 39.81 -11.67 -47.51
CA ILE A 4 39.14 -11.50 -46.22
C ILE A 4 38.63 -12.89 -45.78
N LYS A 5 39.18 -13.41 -44.69
CA LYS A 5 38.77 -14.71 -44.13
C LYS A 5 37.32 -14.60 -43.63
N PRO A 6 36.39 -15.48 -44.06
CA PRO A 6 34.96 -15.37 -43.78
C PRO A 6 34.59 -15.52 -42.29
N SER A 7 35.54 -15.86 -41.42
CA SER A 7 35.28 -16.06 -39.98
C SER A 7 35.02 -14.78 -39.19
N LEU A 8 35.63 -13.65 -39.57
CA LEU A 8 35.44 -12.38 -38.83
C LEU A 8 34.14 -11.65 -39.21
N ALA A 9 33.72 -11.72 -40.47
CA ALA A 9 32.49 -11.08 -40.93
C ALA A 9 31.24 -11.73 -40.32
N VAL A 10 31.24 -13.06 -40.17
CA VAL A 10 30.13 -13.79 -39.54
C VAL A 10 30.06 -13.52 -38.03
N LEU A 11 31.21 -13.42 -37.33
CA LEU A 11 31.23 -13.04 -35.92
C LEU A 11 30.78 -11.58 -35.69
N ALA A 12 31.18 -10.65 -36.58
CA ALA A 12 30.76 -9.26 -36.48
C ALA A 12 29.24 -9.08 -36.74
N LEU A 13 28.66 -9.88 -37.64
CA LEU A 13 27.23 -9.87 -37.92
C LEU A 13 26.43 -10.52 -36.77
N ALA A 14 26.91 -11.62 -36.19
CA ALA A 14 26.27 -12.23 -35.03
C ALA A 14 26.32 -11.33 -33.78
N ALA A 15 27.41 -10.57 -33.58
CA ALA A 15 27.54 -9.61 -32.49
C ALA A 15 26.64 -8.38 -32.68
N SER A 16 26.44 -7.90 -33.91
CA SER A 16 25.54 -6.78 -34.18
C SER A 16 24.06 -7.15 -34.04
N LEU A 17 23.66 -8.38 -34.36
CA LEU A 17 22.31 -8.89 -34.06
C LEU A 17 22.05 -9.07 -32.56
N ALA A 18 23.08 -9.35 -31.75
CA ALA A 18 22.96 -9.44 -30.30
C ALA A 18 22.84 -8.06 -29.61
N LEU A 19 23.31 -6.99 -30.25
CA LEU A 19 23.25 -5.62 -29.72
C LEU A 19 21.97 -4.87 -30.13
N SER A 20 21.29 -5.29 -31.21
CA SER A 20 20.02 -4.71 -31.64
C SER A 20 18.80 -5.09 -30.78
N GLY A 21 18.97 -5.95 -29.77
CA GLY A 21 17.88 -6.40 -28.89
C GLY A 21 17.70 -5.60 -27.61
N CYS A 22 18.65 -4.73 -27.23
CA CYS A 22 18.66 -4.08 -25.90
C CYS A 22 18.63 -2.54 -25.93
N GLY A 23 18.50 -1.90 -27.09
CA GLY A 23 18.82 -0.47 -27.25
C GLY A 23 17.65 0.51 -27.34
N ASP A 24 16.56 0.18 -28.04
CA ASP A 24 15.55 1.17 -28.41
C ASP A 24 14.13 0.70 -28.12
N THR A 25 13.22 1.66 -27.98
CA THR A 25 11.77 1.50 -27.81
C THR A 25 11.25 0.29 -28.58
N ASN A 26 11.06 -0.83 -27.90
CA ASN A 26 10.39 -1.99 -28.49
C ASN A 26 8.96 -1.54 -28.84
N PRO A 27 8.47 -1.69 -30.08
CA PRO A 27 7.09 -1.39 -30.41
C PRO A 27 6.08 -2.20 -29.57
N LYS A 28 6.50 -3.30 -28.92
CA LYS A 28 5.74 -4.01 -27.88
C LYS A 28 5.73 -3.32 -26.50
N ALA A 29 6.37 -2.17 -26.30
CA ALA A 29 6.36 -1.48 -24.99
C ALA A 29 5.26 -0.42 -24.90
N ILE A 30 4.70 0.01 -26.03
CA ILE A 30 3.69 1.08 -26.09
C ILE A 30 2.30 0.44 -26.25
N GLY A 31 1.50 0.46 -25.18
CA GLY A 31 0.08 0.09 -25.24
C GLY A 31 -0.30 -1.34 -24.84
N GLU A 32 0.63 -2.14 -24.28
CA GLU A 32 0.34 -3.53 -23.85
C GLU A 32 -0.56 -3.63 -22.61
N HIS A 33 -0.72 -2.53 -21.88
CA HIS A 33 -1.60 -2.51 -20.72
C HIS A 33 -3.01 -2.08 -21.15
N PRO A 34 -4.06 -2.82 -20.78
CA PRO A 34 -5.43 -2.41 -21.07
C PRO A 34 -5.75 -1.07 -20.38
N SER A 35 -6.76 -0.34 -20.86
CA SER A 35 -7.15 0.95 -20.30
C SER A 35 -7.58 0.87 -18.83
N ASP A 36 -7.94 -0.33 -18.36
CA ASP A 36 -8.30 -0.64 -16.97
C ASP A 36 -7.14 -1.24 -16.16
N TRP A 37 -5.89 -1.13 -16.63
CA TRP A 37 -4.71 -1.72 -15.99
C TRP A 37 -4.60 -1.46 -14.49
N ALA A 38 -4.96 -0.26 -14.02
CA ALA A 38 -4.95 0.06 -12.59
C ALA A 38 -5.83 -0.91 -11.77
N ALA A 39 -6.92 -1.43 -12.34
CA ALA A 39 -7.80 -2.41 -11.71
C ALA A 39 -7.27 -3.85 -11.86
N THR A 40 -6.63 -4.19 -12.97
CA THR A 40 -6.25 -5.57 -13.33
C THR A 40 -4.79 -5.93 -13.02
N HIS A 41 -3.91 -4.95 -12.79
CA HIS A 41 -2.47 -5.20 -12.58
C HIS A 41 -2.18 -6.13 -11.41
N LYS A 42 -2.95 -6.02 -10.32
CA LYS A 42 -2.79 -6.89 -9.15
C LYS A 42 -2.99 -8.35 -9.51
N SER A 43 -4.00 -8.67 -10.33
CA SER A 43 -4.21 -10.05 -10.79
C SER A 43 -3.11 -10.48 -11.74
N SER A 44 -2.73 -9.65 -12.71
CA SER A 44 -1.69 -9.99 -13.69
C SER A 44 -0.34 -10.25 -13.01
N ALA A 45 0.10 -9.37 -12.10
CA ALA A 45 1.34 -9.51 -11.35
C ALA A 45 1.32 -10.72 -10.39
N LYS A 46 0.15 -11.13 -9.89
CA LYS A 46 0.02 -12.36 -9.09
C LYS A 46 0.09 -13.62 -9.94
N THR A 47 -0.36 -13.55 -11.19
CA THR A 47 -0.35 -14.69 -12.11
C THR A 47 1.06 -14.95 -12.63
N ASN A 48 1.77 -13.91 -13.07
CA ASN A 48 3.13 -14.05 -13.61
C ASN A 48 3.87 -12.71 -13.48
N LEU A 49 4.66 -12.55 -12.42
CA LEU A 49 5.44 -11.34 -12.18
C LEU A 49 6.66 -11.28 -13.11
N GLU A 50 7.21 -12.43 -13.46
CA GLU A 50 8.39 -12.57 -14.32
C GLU A 50 8.12 -12.05 -15.74
N ALA A 51 6.87 -12.16 -16.22
CA ALA A 51 6.45 -11.57 -17.49
C ALA A 51 6.63 -10.04 -17.53
N CYS A 52 6.66 -9.37 -16.39
CA CYS A 52 6.86 -7.92 -16.33
C CYS A 52 8.33 -7.52 -16.54
N ILE A 53 9.28 -8.43 -16.30
CA ILE A 53 10.73 -8.14 -16.31
C ILE A 53 11.21 -7.70 -17.69
N GLU A 54 10.64 -8.25 -18.77
CA GLU A 54 11.02 -7.90 -20.15
C GLU A 54 10.91 -6.39 -20.40
N CYS A 55 9.90 -5.74 -19.80
CA CYS A 55 9.63 -4.31 -20.01
C CYS A 55 10.09 -3.44 -18.84
N HIS A 56 9.96 -3.92 -17.60
CA HIS A 56 10.20 -3.16 -16.37
C HIS A 56 11.59 -3.39 -15.76
N GLY A 57 12.42 -4.24 -16.37
CA GLY A 57 13.76 -4.57 -15.90
C GLY A 57 13.74 -5.71 -14.87
N GLU A 58 14.90 -6.35 -14.66
CA GLU A 58 15.07 -7.51 -13.76
C GLU A 58 14.63 -7.22 -12.32
N LYS A 59 14.82 -5.99 -11.88
CA LYS A 59 14.44 -5.53 -10.54
C LYS A 59 13.07 -4.87 -10.51
N LEU A 60 12.42 -4.69 -11.66
CA LEU A 60 11.16 -3.95 -11.80
C LEU A 60 11.25 -2.48 -11.33
N ASP A 61 12.47 -1.95 -11.28
CA ASP A 61 12.78 -0.61 -10.74
C ASP A 61 12.90 0.46 -11.80
N ASP A 62 13.27 0.08 -13.02
CA ASP A 62 13.19 0.87 -14.24
C ASP A 62 13.61 -0.04 -15.40
N GLY A 63 13.03 0.13 -16.58
CA GLY A 63 13.30 -0.72 -17.73
C GLY A 63 13.20 0.04 -19.04
N ILE A 64 12.84 -0.67 -20.11
CA ILE A 64 12.47 -0.01 -21.38
C ILE A 64 11.13 0.74 -21.24
N ALA A 65 10.26 0.30 -20.32
CA ALA A 65 8.96 0.91 -20.06
C ALA A 65 9.04 2.25 -19.31
N LYS A 66 10.21 2.62 -18.75
CA LYS A 66 10.38 3.84 -17.95
C LYS A 66 9.37 4.01 -16.81
N SER A 67 8.98 2.88 -16.23
CA SER A 67 7.97 2.80 -15.18
C SER A 67 8.41 1.81 -14.11
N SER A 68 8.37 2.26 -12.87
CA SER A 68 8.88 1.54 -11.70
C SER A 68 7.74 0.99 -10.85
N CYS A 69 7.77 -0.30 -10.50
CA CYS A 69 6.84 -0.87 -9.52
C CYS A 69 6.92 -0.12 -8.18
N PHE A 70 8.11 0.35 -7.81
CA PHE A 70 8.40 0.99 -6.53
C PHE A 70 7.77 2.38 -6.38
N THR A 71 7.17 2.92 -7.44
CA THR A 71 6.30 4.12 -7.35
C THR A 71 5.15 3.89 -6.37
N CYS A 72 4.62 2.65 -6.32
CA CYS A 72 3.54 2.26 -5.41
C CYS A 72 3.93 1.13 -4.45
N HIS A 73 5.00 0.39 -4.77
CA HIS A 73 5.42 -0.80 -4.05
C HIS A 73 6.72 -0.58 -3.28
N ALA A 74 6.63 0.17 -2.18
CA ALA A 74 7.78 0.70 -1.44
C ALA A 74 8.79 -0.33 -0.93
N ALA A 75 8.43 -1.62 -0.82
CA ALA A 75 9.33 -2.66 -0.32
C ALA A 75 9.40 -3.89 -1.23
N GLY A 76 9.15 -3.69 -2.52
CA GLY A 76 9.17 -4.75 -3.53
C GLY A 76 7.79 -4.99 -4.15
N PRO A 77 7.73 -5.66 -5.32
CA PRO A 77 6.56 -5.74 -6.21
C PRO A 77 5.28 -6.31 -5.55
N THR A 78 5.41 -6.96 -4.40
CA THR A 78 4.28 -7.53 -3.65
C THR A 78 3.89 -6.72 -2.42
N SER A 79 4.64 -5.67 -2.06
CA SER A 79 4.43 -4.90 -0.83
C SER A 79 4.40 -3.39 -1.04
N LYS A 80 3.27 -2.77 -0.65
CA LYS A 80 3.09 -1.30 -0.66
C LYS A 80 3.74 -0.61 0.55
N HIS A 81 4.05 -1.37 1.59
CA HIS A 81 4.63 -0.92 2.84
C HIS A 81 5.95 -1.66 3.11
N PRO A 82 6.78 -1.24 4.08
CA PRO A 82 7.93 -2.03 4.51
C PRO A 82 7.57 -3.49 4.78
N VAL A 83 8.40 -4.44 4.33
CA VAL A 83 8.17 -5.89 4.54
C VAL A 83 8.00 -6.22 6.01
N SER A 84 8.71 -5.49 6.88
CA SER A 84 8.60 -5.61 8.33
C SER A 84 7.17 -5.38 8.85
N TRP A 85 6.28 -4.76 8.07
CA TRP A 85 4.90 -4.55 8.50
C TRP A 85 4.05 -5.82 8.49
N ASN A 86 4.38 -6.83 7.67
CA ASN A 86 3.73 -8.15 7.63
C ASN A 86 2.18 -8.14 7.71
N GLY A 87 1.53 -7.23 6.97
CA GLY A 87 0.07 -7.08 6.98
C GLY A 87 -0.51 -6.27 8.15
N TYR A 88 0.30 -5.88 9.12
CA TYR A 88 -0.09 -5.09 10.30
C TYR A 88 0.10 -3.58 10.06
N ALA A 89 -0.28 -3.10 8.89
CA ALA A 89 -0.11 -1.68 8.53
C ALA A 89 -0.81 -0.74 9.52
N TYR A 90 -2.02 -1.11 9.95
CA TYR A 90 -2.79 -0.35 10.94
C TYR A 90 -2.01 -0.11 12.25
N ALA A 91 -1.21 -1.09 12.71
CA ALA A 91 -0.47 -1.01 13.96
C ALA A 91 0.92 -0.39 13.82
N ARG A 92 1.54 -0.49 12.64
CA ARG A 92 2.94 -0.10 12.42
C ARG A 92 3.10 1.23 11.69
N HIS A 93 2.03 1.76 11.10
CA HIS A 93 2.10 3.05 10.40
C HIS A 93 2.49 4.20 11.32
N ALA A 94 1.97 4.25 12.55
CA ALA A 94 2.11 5.42 13.41
C ALA A 94 3.57 5.75 13.74
N ALA A 95 4.39 4.74 14.03
CA ALA A 95 5.82 4.92 14.29
C ALA A 95 6.56 5.45 13.06
N THR A 96 6.21 4.92 11.88
CA THR A 96 6.84 5.32 10.61
C THR A 96 6.44 6.74 10.22
N TYR A 97 5.15 7.06 10.29
CA TYR A 97 4.64 8.40 10.02
C TYR A 97 5.25 9.43 10.98
N LYS A 98 5.35 9.11 12.28
CA LYS A 98 6.02 9.97 13.27
C LYS A 98 7.48 10.23 12.92
N ALA A 99 8.21 9.21 12.49
CA ALA A 99 9.60 9.37 12.07
C ALA A 99 9.71 10.24 10.81
N GLU A 100 8.81 10.08 9.84
CA GLU A 100 8.79 10.87 8.61
C GLU A 100 8.46 12.34 8.89
N VAL A 101 7.42 12.65 9.67
CA VAL A 101 7.07 14.04 9.99
C VAL A 101 8.06 14.68 10.96
N ALA A 102 8.78 13.91 11.77
CA ALA A 102 9.90 14.44 12.56
C ALA A 102 11.05 14.90 11.65
N ALA A 103 11.28 14.23 10.52
CA ALA A 103 12.27 14.62 9.52
C ALA A 103 11.77 15.73 8.58
N ASN A 104 10.46 15.79 8.31
CA ASN A 104 9.83 16.81 7.47
C ASN A 104 8.44 17.23 8.03
N PRO A 105 8.38 18.26 8.90
CA PRO A 105 7.18 18.57 9.69
C PRO A 105 6.01 19.14 8.88
N THR A 106 6.22 19.52 7.62
CA THR A 106 5.18 20.13 6.80
C THR A 106 4.35 19.12 6.00
N LYS A 107 4.89 17.92 5.72
CA LYS A 107 4.16 16.85 5.01
C LYS A 107 4.90 15.52 5.04
N SER A 108 4.18 14.41 5.23
CA SER A 108 4.67 13.10 4.78
C SER A 108 4.60 13.05 3.26
N THR A 109 5.69 13.41 2.58
CA THR A 109 5.76 13.38 1.11
C THR A 109 5.74 11.96 0.56
N THR A 110 6.14 10.97 1.37
CA THR A 110 6.17 9.56 0.98
C THR A 110 4.79 8.93 1.06
N CYS A 111 3.96 9.27 2.05
CA CYS A 111 2.59 8.76 2.14
C CYS A 111 1.59 9.60 1.35
N ALA A 112 1.74 10.93 1.33
CA ALA A 112 0.81 11.85 0.65
C ALA A 112 1.04 11.93 -0.86
N ASN A 113 0.97 10.77 -1.51
CA ASN A 113 1.09 10.53 -2.93
C ASN A 113 -0.31 10.19 -3.50
N ALA A 114 -0.68 10.85 -4.61
CA ALA A 114 -1.92 10.63 -5.34
C ALA A 114 -2.18 9.14 -5.68
N ALA A 115 -1.12 8.36 -5.91
CA ALA A 115 -1.23 6.94 -6.26
C ALA A 115 -1.51 6.02 -5.06
N CYS A 116 -1.23 6.49 -3.83
CA CYS A 116 -1.38 5.70 -2.61
C CYS A 116 -2.45 6.30 -1.69
N HIS A 117 -2.12 7.27 -0.83
CA HIS A 117 -3.08 7.82 0.14
C HIS A 117 -3.75 9.12 -0.31
N GLY A 118 -3.51 9.59 -1.53
CA GLY A 118 -3.98 10.91 -1.96
C GLY A 118 -3.03 12.01 -1.52
N THR A 119 -3.09 13.17 -2.17
CA THR A 119 -2.14 14.27 -1.91
C THR A 119 -2.43 15.00 -0.60
N ALA A 120 -3.62 14.82 -0.05
CA ALA A 120 -4.10 15.31 1.23
C ALA A 120 -4.45 14.18 2.22
N LEU A 121 -3.96 12.95 1.98
CA LEU A 121 -4.22 11.77 2.82
C LEU A 121 -5.71 11.37 2.90
N GLU A 122 -6.45 11.70 1.87
CA GLU A 122 -7.88 11.48 1.67
C GLU A 122 -8.22 10.04 1.21
N GLY A 123 -7.21 9.20 1.03
CA GLY A 123 -7.30 7.86 0.46
C GLY A 123 -7.28 7.88 -1.08
N ALA A 124 -6.68 6.86 -1.69
CA ALA A 124 -6.77 6.63 -3.13
C ALA A 124 -6.85 5.13 -3.45
N GLY A 125 -7.78 4.75 -4.33
CA GLY A 125 -8.03 3.35 -4.70
C GLY A 125 -8.38 2.48 -3.50
N THR A 126 -7.43 1.66 -3.05
CA THR A 126 -7.59 0.74 -1.89
C THR A 126 -6.93 1.26 -0.62
N ALA A 127 -6.23 2.39 -0.67
CA ALA A 127 -5.61 2.94 0.52
C ALA A 127 -6.64 3.67 1.39
N PRO A 128 -6.55 3.53 2.71
CA PRO A 128 -7.48 4.18 3.63
C PRO A 128 -7.28 5.69 3.64
N ASN A 129 -8.39 6.40 3.84
CA ASN A 129 -8.41 7.82 4.20
C ASN A 129 -8.00 7.96 5.67
N CYS A 130 -7.01 8.80 5.95
CA CYS A 130 -6.51 9.00 7.31
C CYS A 130 -7.64 9.44 8.26
N ALA A 131 -8.38 10.48 7.89
CA ALA A 131 -9.38 11.15 8.72
C ALA A 131 -10.68 10.35 8.91
N THR A 132 -11.05 9.48 7.97
CA THR A 132 -12.34 8.76 8.07
C THR A 132 -12.19 7.28 8.40
N THR A 133 -11.02 6.68 8.21
CA THR A 133 -10.80 5.25 8.52
C THR A 133 -10.26 5.04 9.92
N CYS A 134 -9.26 5.83 10.32
CA CYS A 134 -8.54 5.62 11.58
C CYS A 134 -8.53 6.86 12.49
N HIS A 135 -8.48 8.06 11.92
CA HIS A 135 -8.39 9.32 12.65
C HIS A 135 -9.73 10.09 12.67
N ILE A 136 -10.78 9.40 13.12
CA ILE A 136 -12.18 9.85 13.03
C ILE A 136 -12.53 11.09 13.87
N GLY A 137 -11.62 11.55 14.73
CA GLY A 137 -11.74 12.83 15.45
C GLY A 137 -10.80 13.92 14.93
N GLY A 138 -10.31 13.78 13.70
CA GLY A 138 -9.27 14.63 13.11
C GLY A 138 -7.87 14.02 13.24
N ALA A 139 -6.88 14.66 12.63
CA ALA A 139 -5.56 14.10 12.30
C ALA A 139 -4.77 13.43 13.45
N VAL A 140 -5.11 13.70 14.72
CA VAL A 140 -4.42 13.15 15.90
C VAL A 140 -5.31 12.31 16.81
N ASN A 141 -6.62 12.21 16.51
CA ASN A 141 -7.60 11.54 17.37
C ASN A 141 -8.16 10.28 16.70
N PHE A 142 -8.08 9.14 17.40
CA PHE A 142 -8.60 7.86 16.92
C PHE A 142 -10.08 7.61 17.26
N HIS A 143 -10.66 8.47 18.10
CA HIS A 143 -12.09 8.47 18.43
C HIS A 143 -12.74 9.76 17.94
N PRO A 144 -14.07 9.79 17.74
CA PRO A 144 -14.77 10.97 17.27
C PRO A 144 -14.51 12.15 18.22
N THR A 145 -14.62 13.39 17.72
CA THR A 145 -14.43 14.59 18.55
C THR A 145 -15.36 14.68 19.76
N SER A 146 -16.49 13.98 19.73
CA SER A 146 -17.42 13.84 20.85
C SER A 146 -16.87 12.97 21.99
N TRP A 147 -15.84 12.16 21.75
CA TRP A 147 -15.12 11.40 22.78
C TRP A 147 -13.85 12.15 23.16
N THR A 148 -13.98 13.06 24.11
CA THR A 148 -12.85 13.87 24.57
C THR A 148 -11.95 13.11 25.53
N ASN A 149 -10.65 13.45 25.53
CA ASN A 149 -9.70 12.92 26.51
C ASN A 149 -10.18 13.26 27.93
N GLY A 150 -10.52 12.22 28.71
CA GLY A 150 -11.06 12.35 30.07
C GLY A 150 -12.50 11.86 30.23
N GLN A 151 -13.25 11.67 29.13
CA GLN A 151 -14.57 11.05 29.22
C GLN A 151 -14.44 9.54 29.50
N PRO A 152 -15.04 9.01 30.59
CA PRO A 152 -15.01 7.58 30.85
C PRO A 152 -15.81 6.83 29.77
N HIS A 153 -15.31 5.67 29.31
CA HIS A 153 -15.93 4.90 28.21
C HIS A 153 -17.43 4.68 28.44
N LYS A 154 -17.85 4.48 29.71
CA LYS A 154 -19.24 4.22 30.09
C LYS A 154 -20.13 5.42 29.78
N ALA A 155 -19.67 6.63 30.07
CA ALA A 155 -20.44 7.84 29.79
C ALA A 155 -20.59 8.05 28.28
N TYR A 156 -19.54 7.74 27.52
CA TYR A 156 -19.59 7.83 26.06
C TYR A 156 -20.53 6.80 25.44
N LEU A 157 -20.42 5.52 25.84
CA LEU A 157 -21.34 4.47 25.40
C LEU A 157 -22.79 4.77 25.77
N ASN A 158 -23.05 5.29 26.97
CA ASN A 158 -24.39 5.72 27.37
C ASN A 158 -24.94 6.82 26.45
N ALA A 159 -24.11 7.79 26.03
CA ALA A 159 -24.52 8.83 25.08
C ALA A 159 -24.83 8.28 23.69
N LEU A 160 -24.30 7.10 23.34
CA LEU A 160 -24.63 6.34 22.14
C LEU A 160 -25.81 5.37 22.35
N SER A 161 -26.55 5.48 23.45
CA SER A 161 -27.61 4.53 23.81
C SER A 161 -27.09 3.08 23.90
N ASN A 162 -25.85 2.90 24.35
CA ASN A 162 -25.10 1.64 24.38
C ASN A 162 -24.89 0.99 23.00
N ASN A 163 -25.11 1.72 21.91
CA ASN A 163 -24.82 1.24 20.56
C ASN A 163 -23.30 1.15 20.35
N LYS A 164 -22.83 -0.09 20.24
CA LYS A 164 -21.41 -0.44 19.99
C LYS A 164 -21.06 -0.62 18.52
N SER A 165 -22.03 -0.47 17.61
CA SER A 165 -21.83 -0.71 16.18
C SER A 165 -20.76 0.21 15.59
N SER A 166 -20.69 1.45 16.06
CA SER A 166 -19.64 2.41 15.65
C SER A 166 -18.24 2.02 16.15
N CYS A 167 -18.14 1.12 17.13
CA CYS A 167 -16.87 0.62 17.64
C CYS A 167 -16.38 -0.61 16.86
N ARG A 168 -17.27 -1.33 16.15
CA ARG A 168 -16.90 -2.50 15.35
C ARG A 168 -16.09 -2.05 14.13
N ASN A 169 -14.79 -2.26 14.19
CA ASN A 169 -13.86 -1.86 13.14
C ASN A 169 -12.69 -2.85 13.12
N ALA A 170 -12.54 -3.57 12.01
CA ALA A 170 -11.48 -4.55 11.76
C ALA A 170 -10.04 -4.06 12.01
N ALA A 171 -9.78 -2.75 12.00
CA ALA A 171 -8.46 -2.18 12.25
C ALA A 171 -8.20 -1.82 13.73
N CYS A 172 -9.25 -1.56 14.52
CA CYS A 172 -9.12 -1.02 15.87
C CYS A 172 -9.63 -2.01 16.94
N HIS A 173 -10.95 -2.29 16.95
CA HIS A 173 -11.57 -3.12 17.98
C HIS A 173 -12.01 -4.49 17.48
N GLY A 174 -11.90 -4.75 16.18
CA GLY A 174 -12.39 -5.96 15.53
C GLY A 174 -13.88 -5.86 15.25
N ASP A 175 -14.34 -6.55 14.20
CA ASP A 175 -15.77 -6.59 13.86
C ASP A 175 -16.58 -7.31 14.97
N ASP A 176 -15.91 -8.18 15.72
CA ASP A 176 -16.47 -8.92 16.85
C ASP A 176 -16.20 -8.29 18.23
N LEU A 177 -15.53 -7.13 18.27
CA LEU A 177 -15.10 -6.41 19.48
C LEU A 177 -14.08 -7.17 20.34
N LYS A 178 -13.44 -8.21 19.81
CA LYS A 178 -12.38 -8.97 20.50
C LYS A 178 -11.01 -8.29 20.44
N GLY A 179 -10.97 -7.04 20.00
CA GLY A 179 -9.74 -6.29 19.83
C GLY A 179 -9.00 -6.73 18.57
N VAL A 180 -7.97 -5.96 18.23
CA VAL A 180 -7.09 -6.26 17.09
C VAL A 180 -5.67 -6.32 17.60
N PHE A 181 -4.93 -7.35 17.22
CA PHE A 181 -3.55 -7.55 17.64
C PHE A 181 -2.68 -6.31 17.33
N LEU A 182 -1.98 -5.79 18.33
CA LEU A 182 -1.17 -4.55 18.27
C LEU A 182 -1.95 -3.24 17.99
N SER A 183 -3.27 -3.23 18.16
CA SER A 183 -4.10 -2.05 17.95
C SER A 183 -5.03 -1.80 19.16
N GLY A 184 -6.32 -1.57 18.93
CA GLY A 184 -7.28 -1.19 19.95
C GLY A 184 -7.66 -2.32 20.92
N PRO A 185 -8.15 -1.95 22.12
CA PRO A 185 -8.49 -2.90 23.17
C PRO A 185 -9.72 -3.75 22.80
N THR A 186 -9.81 -4.91 23.44
CA THR A 186 -11.00 -5.76 23.43
C THR A 186 -12.03 -5.34 24.48
N CYS A 187 -13.32 -5.37 24.11
CA CYS A 187 -14.41 -5.20 25.06
C CYS A 187 -14.46 -6.35 26.10
N TYR A 188 -13.97 -7.54 25.72
CA TYR A 188 -14.00 -8.75 26.54
C TYR A 188 -13.00 -8.71 27.71
N ARG A 189 -12.14 -7.68 27.77
CA ARG A 189 -11.25 -7.46 28.90
C ARG A 189 -12.03 -7.13 30.18
N CYS A 190 -13.19 -6.49 30.03
CA CYS A 190 -14.00 -6.04 31.16
C CYS A 190 -15.46 -6.52 31.09
N HIS A 191 -15.95 -6.92 29.91
CA HIS A 191 -17.34 -7.35 29.70
C HIS A 191 -17.39 -8.83 29.32
N THR A 192 -18.40 -9.55 29.83
CA THR A 192 -18.64 -10.93 29.42
C THR A 192 -19.31 -10.99 28.05
N ALA A 193 -19.20 -12.13 27.36
CA ALA A 193 -19.89 -12.34 26.07
C ALA A 193 -21.39 -12.09 26.19
N ALA A 194 -22.03 -12.55 27.27
CA ALA A 194 -23.45 -12.33 27.53
C ALA A 194 -23.84 -10.83 27.52
N LEU A 195 -23.00 -9.95 28.09
CA LEU A 195 -23.24 -8.50 28.06
C LEU A 195 -23.07 -7.89 26.66
N LEU A 196 -22.19 -8.49 25.84
CA LEU A 196 -21.85 -8.00 24.51
C LEU A 196 -22.74 -8.58 23.40
N GLU A 197 -23.55 -9.59 23.68
CA GLU A 197 -24.47 -10.20 22.70
C GLU A 197 -25.91 -9.70 22.85
N THR A 198 -26.30 -9.21 24.04
CA THR A 198 -27.67 -8.77 24.33
C THR A 198 -27.91 -7.27 24.25
N ALA A 199 -26.85 -6.44 24.27
CA ALA A 199 -26.96 -5.02 24.01
C ALA A 199 -27.10 -4.77 22.48
N PRO A 200 -27.96 -3.85 22.02
CA PRO A 200 -28.10 -3.51 20.61
C PRO A 200 -26.79 -3.00 19.98
#